data_AF-A0A180G4Y0-F1
#
_entry.id   AF-A0A180G4Y0-F1
#
_cell.length_a   1.000
_cell.length_b   1.000
_cell.length_c   1.000
_cell.angle_alpha   90.00
_cell.angle_beta   90.00
_cell.angle_gamma   90.00
#
_symmetry.space_group_name_H-M   'P 1'
#
loop_
_entity.id
_entity.type
_entity.pdbx_description
1 polymer ?
#
loop_
_entity_poly.entity_id
_entity_poly.type
_entity_poly.pdbx_seq_one_letter_code
_entity_poly.pdbx_strand_id
1 'polypeptide(L)'
;MAQSSVNPMETQQESLYAIMREQLTSLGISTVEEFFARDNREIKKQVLSLRSKLTLSIIASDLEEQLENATSRITKHYLSGDFESLRPLITVLLADEAKSDQEMYDFIDQEFNTPPSHRSFTPKSQFTTSSSHTSRIADRVINSTLSGQANSSSNVSDILTALQQELKNLMFTDVPGLLDHITQLHTKSNSLLLDYVDLASLLKPHESFINQTFDKRLADTSESSVLEWITPLLEHISSSLESKISARHRRTWRSQPNKNVEGTEGQRRLDAVITYKDKNDIKDILVPVELTQRKPRDSNAALCLANYVCEVFKAQPTRSYVVGFTLPGTLMRLWQFDRSGAIGSELLDIKNSKEHLYKFLILVTIFLSPISESLASIRLALIVTGSL
;
A
#
# COMPACT_ATOMS: atom_id res chain seq x y z
N MET A 1 -0.65 37.97 56.84
CA MET A 1 -1.48 37.64 55.68
C MET A 1 -0.90 38.37 54.48
N ALA A 2 -0.13 37.67 53.64
CA ALA A 2 0.32 38.18 52.35
C ALA A 2 -0.10 37.14 51.32
N GLN A 3 -1.14 37.47 50.55
CA GLN A 3 -1.64 36.63 49.46
C GLN A 3 -0.65 36.73 48.30
N SER A 4 -0.07 35.60 47.92
CA SER A 4 0.71 35.43 46.70
C SER A 4 -0.27 35.28 45.54
N SER A 5 -0.34 36.30 44.69
CA SER A 5 -1.07 36.28 43.42
C SER A 5 -0.25 35.51 42.40
N VAL A 6 -0.60 34.23 42.20
CA VAL A 6 -0.14 33.43 41.07
C VAL A 6 -0.87 33.93 39.82
N ASN A 7 -0.18 34.67 38.96
CA ASN A 7 -0.63 34.89 37.59
C ASN A 7 -0.66 33.54 36.88
N PRO A 8 -1.76 33.14 36.24
CA PRO A 8 -1.73 32.02 35.31
C PRO A 8 -0.87 32.45 34.12
N MET A 9 0.25 31.76 33.89
CA MET A 9 0.94 31.81 32.61
C MET A 9 -0.04 31.29 31.55
N GLU A 10 -0.72 32.21 30.86
CA GLU A 10 -1.23 31.93 29.52
C GLU A 10 -0.04 31.51 28.68
N THR A 11 0.08 30.21 28.44
CA THR A 11 0.98 29.67 27.44
C THR A 11 0.36 30.09 26.12
N GLN A 12 0.84 31.20 25.52
CA GLN A 12 0.45 31.57 24.17
C GLN A 12 0.80 30.39 23.27
N GLN A 13 -0.23 29.70 22.79
CA GLN A 13 -0.05 28.64 21.82
C GLN A 13 0.49 29.30 20.55
N GLU A 14 1.69 28.90 20.13
CA GLU A 14 2.32 29.42 18.91
C GLU A 14 1.43 29.10 17.70
N SER A 15 1.24 30.09 16.82
CA SER A 15 0.43 29.92 15.63
C SER A 15 1.05 28.91 14.67
N LEU A 16 0.21 28.22 13.90
CA LEU A 16 0.62 27.30 12.84
C LEU A 16 1.63 27.95 11.88
N TYR A 17 1.37 29.20 11.50
CA TYR A 17 2.28 30.00 10.67
C TYR A 17 3.66 30.13 11.32
N ALA A 18 3.72 30.52 12.59
CA ALA A 18 4.98 30.70 13.32
C ALA A 18 5.76 29.39 13.40
N ILE A 19 5.09 28.28 13.77
CA ILE A 19 5.70 26.95 13.91
C ILE A 19 6.25 26.41 12.58
N MET A 20 5.55 26.68 11.48
CA MET A 20 5.97 26.26 10.13
C MET A 20 7.09 27.15 9.59
N ARG A 21 7.02 28.47 9.81
CA ARG A 21 8.06 29.42 9.40
C ARG A 21 9.35 29.22 10.18
N GLU A 22 9.29 29.05 11.49
CA GLU A 22 10.46 28.80 12.35
C GLU A 22 11.23 27.56 11.89
N GLN A 23 10.53 26.53 11.42
CA GLN A 23 11.16 25.33 10.86
C GLN A 23 12.05 25.65 9.66
N LEU A 24 11.60 26.54 8.77
CA LEU A 24 12.36 26.91 7.59
C LEU A 24 13.52 27.82 7.97
N THR A 25 13.25 28.83 8.81
CA THR A 25 14.27 29.80 9.20
C THR A 25 15.37 29.21 10.09
N SER A 26 15.05 28.23 10.95
CA SER A 26 16.04 27.53 11.78
C SER A 26 17.05 26.72 10.97
N LEU A 27 16.75 26.44 9.71
CA LEU A 27 17.63 25.78 8.75
C LEU A 27 18.33 26.76 7.80
N GLY A 28 18.21 28.06 8.05
CA GLY A 28 18.75 29.12 7.21
C GLY A 28 18.05 29.25 5.86
N ILE A 29 16.77 28.86 5.77
CA ILE A 29 15.95 29.07 4.58
C ILE A 29 15.12 30.34 4.81
N SER A 30 15.45 31.39 4.06
CA SER A 30 14.83 32.71 4.17
C SER A 30 14.06 33.12 2.91
N THR A 31 14.34 32.49 1.77
CA THR A 31 13.66 32.76 0.49
C THR A 31 13.13 31.50 -0.18
N VAL A 32 12.14 31.67 -1.07
CA VAL A 32 11.55 30.56 -1.84
C VAL A 32 12.60 29.92 -2.74
N GLU A 33 13.48 30.74 -3.33
CA GLU A 33 14.59 30.30 -4.17
C GLU A 33 15.59 29.47 -3.37
N GLU A 34 15.92 29.88 -2.13
CA GLU A 34 16.77 29.08 -1.23
C GLU A 34 16.15 27.73 -0.86
N PHE A 35 14.82 27.65 -0.75
CA PHE A 35 14.13 26.39 -0.50
C PHE A 35 14.24 25.46 -1.71
N PHE A 36 13.95 25.95 -2.92
CA PHE A 36 13.94 25.14 -4.14
C PHE A 36 15.32 24.92 -4.77
N ALA A 37 16.36 25.65 -4.33
CA ALA A 37 17.76 25.40 -4.71
C ALA A 37 18.38 24.20 -3.98
N ARG A 38 17.71 23.67 -2.93
CA ARG A 38 18.13 22.50 -2.17
C ARG A 38 17.98 21.23 -2.99
N ASP A 39 18.71 20.19 -2.61
CA ASP A 39 18.49 18.89 -3.25
C ASP A 39 17.10 18.31 -2.87
N ASN A 40 16.56 17.47 -3.75
CA ASN A 40 15.23 16.91 -3.57
C ASN A 40 15.06 16.11 -2.27
N ARG A 41 16.13 15.56 -1.68
CA ARG A 41 16.06 14.82 -0.41
C ARG A 41 15.87 15.79 0.75
N GLU A 42 16.57 16.91 0.73
CA GLU A 42 16.41 18.01 1.70
C GLU A 42 15.01 18.62 1.59
N ILE A 43 14.54 18.94 0.37
CA ILE A 43 13.19 19.45 0.12
C ILE A 43 12.14 18.46 0.66
N LYS A 44 12.27 17.17 0.35
CA LYS A 44 11.34 16.13 0.81
C LYS A 44 11.27 16.06 2.34
N LYS A 45 12.40 16.18 3.03
CA LYS A 45 12.44 16.20 4.50
C LYS A 45 11.70 17.42 5.06
N GLN A 46 11.87 18.60 4.44
CA GLN A 46 11.18 19.81 4.89
C GLN A 46 9.67 19.75 4.65
N VAL A 47 9.25 19.34 3.45
CA VAL A 47 7.84 19.17 3.10
C VAL A 47 7.18 18.15 4.03
N LEU A 48 7.85 17.04 4.37
CA LEU A 48 7.32 16.06 5.31
C LEU A 48 7.04 16.68 6.69
N SER A 49 7.98 17.46 7.23
CA SER A 49 7.82 18.08 8.55
C SER A 49 6.75 19.19 8.54
N LEU A 50 6.69 20.01 7.47
CA LEU A 50 5.64 21.01 7.30
C LEU A 50 4.25 20.36 7.22
N ARG A 51 4.11 19.27 6.45
CA ARG A 51 2.87 18.50 6.33
C ARG A 51 2.45 17.89 7.67
N SER A 52 3.37 17.34 8.44
CA SER A 52 3.07 16.78 9.76
C SER A 52 2.53 17.83 10.73
N LYS A 53 3.14 19.03 10.77
CA LYS A 53 2.67 20.14 11.59
C LYS A 53 1.28 20.64 11.17
N LEU A 54 1.09 20.81 9.87
CA LEU A 54 -0.22 21.15 9.31
C LEU A 54 -1.30 20.13 9.69
N THR A 55 -1.00 18.84 9.54
CA THR A 55 -1.95 17.76 9.87
C THR A 55 -2.32 17.80 11.36
N LEU A 56 -1.34 17.95 12.25
CA LEU A 56 -1.59 18.04 13.69
C LEU A 56 -2.44 19.26 14.06
N SER A 57 -2.21 20.39 13.40
CA SER A 57 -2.97 21.62 13.62
C SER A 57 -4.43 21.49 13.15
N ILE A 58 -4.66 20.88 11.99
CA ILE A 58 -6.01 20.62 11.45
C ILE A 58 -6.83 19.72 12.40
N ILE A 59 -6.20 18.67 12.94
CA ILE A 59 -6.82 17.76 13.92
C ILE A 59 -7.18 18.54 15.20
N ALA A 60 -6.25 19.34 15.71
CA ALA A 60 -6.47 20.12 16.93
C ALA A 60 -7.57 21.20 16.78
N SER A 61 -7.82 21.66 15.54
CA SER A 61 -8.84 22.65 15.21
C SER A 61 -10.17 22.04 14.72
N ASP A 62 -10.33 20.71 14.69
CA ASP A 62 -11.53 20.00 14.21
C ASP A 62 -11.92 20.34 12.76
N LEU A 63 -10.92 20.58 11.90
CA LEU A 63 -11.10 20.95 10.49
C LEU A 63 -10.82 19.80 9.51
N GLU A 64 -10.79 18.56 10.01
CA GLU A 64 -10.39 17.37 9.24
C GLU A 64 -11.29 17.14 8.01
N GLU A 65 -12.61 17.25 8.17
CA GLU A 65 -13.57 17.06 7.08
C GLU A 65 -13.51 18.21 6.07
N GLN A 66 -13.38 19.45 6.55
CA GLN A 66 -13.29 20.64 5.69
C GLN A 66 -12.03 20.60 4.82
N LEU A 67 -10.89 20.19 5.38
CA LEU A 67 -9.58 20.22 4.70
C LEU A 67 -9.15 18.86 4.15
N GLU A 68 -10.06 17.89 4.02
CA GLU A 68 -9.75 16.51 3.57
C GLU A 68 -9.08 16.51 2.18
N ASN A 69 -9.66 17.21 1.18
CA ASN A 69 -9.13 17.18 -0.19
C ASN A 69 -7.81 17.96 -0.31
N ALA A 70 -7.64 19.04 0.44
CA ALA A 70 -6.44 19.86 0.50
C ALA A 70 -5.29 19.05 1.09
N THR A 71 -5.53 18.39 2.23
CA THR A 71 -4.57 17.51 2.90
C THR A 71 -4.19 16.33 2.00
N SER A 72 -5.17 15.76 1.30
CA SER A 72 -4.96 14.68 0.32
C SER A 72 -4.10 15.14 -0.87
N ARG A 73 -4.34 16.33 -1.42
CA ARG A 73 -3.55 16.88 -2.54
C ARG A 73 -2.15 17.29 -2.13
N ILE A 74 -1.97 17.95 -0.98
CA ILE A 74 -0.64 18.25 -0.43
C ILE A 74 0.14 16.94 -0.23
N THR A 75 -0.51 15.90 0.29
CA THR A 75 0.08 14.56 0.43
C THR A 75 0.45 13.96 -0.93
N LYS A 76 -0.41 14.10 -1.95
CA LYS A 76 -0.12 13.66 -3.31
C LYS A 76 1.10 14.36 -3.93
N HIS A 77 1.23 15.68 -3.78
CA HIS A 77 2.39 16.43 -4.27
C HIS A 77 3.67 16.02 -3.54
N TYR A 78 3.61 15.84 -2.22
CA TYR A 78 4.71 15.28 -1.44
C TYR A 78 5.15 13.88 -1.91
N LEU A 79 4.20 12.96 -2.12
CA LEU A 79 4.49 11.58 -2.53
C LEU A 79 5.00 11.47 -3.97
N SER A 80 4.52 12.34 -4.86
CA SER A 80 4.96 12.40 -6.26
C SER A 80 6.28 13.13 -6.46
N GLY A 81 6.80 13.82 -5.43
CA GLY A 81 7.98 14.66 -5.56
C GLY A 81 7.74 15.94 -6.35
N ASP A 82 6.47 16.27 -6.62
CA ASP A 82 6.06 17.50 -7.30
C ASP A 82 6.04 18.66 -6.29
N PHE A 83 7.23 19.04 -5.83
CA PHE A 83 7.39 20.08 -4.82
C PHE A 83 7.06 21.47 -5.36
N GLU A 84 7.17 21.68 -6.68
CA GLU A 84 6.80 22.96 -7.31
C GLU A 84 5.30 23.26 -7.16
N SER A 85 4.44 22.24 -7.15
CA SER A 85 3.02 22.43 -6.81
C SER A 85 2.78 22.86 -5.36
N LEU A 86 3.78 22.76 -4.48
CA LEU A 86 3.75 23.29 -3.11
C LEU A 86 4.38 24.69 -3.00
N ARG A 87 4.92 25.25 -4.09
CA ARG A 87 5.49 26.60 -4.12
C ARG A 87 4.55 27.65 -3.49
N PRO A 88 3.23 27.68 -3.75
CA PRO A 88 2.33 28.65 -3.11
C PRO A 88 2.39 28.63 -1.58
N LEU A 89 2.43 27.42 -0.99
CA LEU A 89 2.53 27.25 0.46
C LEU A 89 3.89 27.74 0.99
N ILE A 90 4.98 27.39 0.30
CA ILE A 90 6.33 27.85 0.68
C ILE A 90 6.45 29.38 0.58
N THR A 91 5.88 29.98 -0.46
CA THR A 91 5.82 31.43 -0.64
C THR A 91 5.11 32.11 0.51
N VAL A 92 3.97 31.58 0.94
CA VAL A 92 3.23 32.13 2.08
C VAL A 92 4.05 32.03 3.38
N LEU A 93 4.71 30.89 3.62
CA LEU A 93 5.49 30.68 4.85
C LEU A 93 6.76 31.55 4.94
N LEU A 94 7.31 31.95 3.80
CA LEU A 94 8.52 32.78 3.72
C LEU A 94 8.22 34.26 3.42
N ALA A 95 6.95 34.65 3.43
CA ALA A 95 6.57 36.06 3.37
C ALA A 95 6.94 36.80 4.67
N ASP A 96 7.14 38.10 4.58
CA ASP A 96 7.37 38.97 5.75
C ASP A 96 6.07 39.34 6.49
N GLU A 97 4.92 38.85 6.01
CA GLU A 97 3.60 39.09 6.59
C GLU A 97 3.13 37.86 7.38
N ALA A 98 3.01 38.01 8.71
CA ALA A 98 2.54 36.94 9.57
C ALA A 98 1.05 36.66 9.36
N LYS A 99 0.69 35.38 9.28
CA LYS A 99 -0.71 34.94 9.16
C LYS A 99 -1.23 34.32 10.44
N SER A 100 -2.50 34.56 10.74
CA SER A 100 -3.26 33.81 11.74
C SER A 100 -3.54 32.38 11.27
N ASP A 101 -3.91 31.49 12.19
CA ASP A 101 -4.24 30.10 11.86
C ASP A 101 -5.43 30.02 10.89
N GLN A 102 -6.44 30.87 11.10
CA GLN A 102 -7.60 30.92 10.20
C GLN A 102 -7.19 31.34 8.79
N GLU A 103 -6.34 32.37 8.64
CA GLU A 103 -5.84 32.79 7.33
C GLU A 103 -4.99 31.71 6.65
N MET A 104 -4.30 30.87 7.44
CA MET A 104 -3.60 29.71 6.88
C MET A 104 -4.56 28.61 6.43
N TYR A 105 -5.59 28.30 7.19
CA TYR A 105 -6.60 27.31 6.79
C TYR A 105 -7.38 27.76 5.56
N ASP A 106 -7.80 29.02 5.51
CA ASP A 106 -8.52 29.60 4.36
C ASP A 106 -7.64 29.58 3.10
N PHE A 107 -6.35 29.90 3.23
CA PHE A 107 -5.39 29.79 2.12
C PHE A 107 -5.26 28.34 1.62
N ILE A 108 -5.14 27.38 2.55
CA ILE A 108 -4.96 25.96 2.21
C ILE A 108 -6.22 25.40 1.55
N ASP A 109 -7.39 25.76 2.05
CA ASP A 109 -8.68 25.45 1.45
C ASP A 109 -8.75 26.00 0.02
N GLN A 110 -8.49 27.29 -0.16
CA GLN A 110 -8.58 27.93 -1.47
C GLN A 110 -7.61 27.31 -2.49
N GLU A 111 -6.34 27.15 -2.12
CA GLU A 111 -5.28 26.73 -3.05
C GLU A 111 -5.33 25.21 -3.30
N PHE A 112 -5.67 24.42 -2.29
CA PHE A 112 -5.56 22.96 -2.38
C PHE A 112 -6.90 22.22 -2.33
N ASN A 113 -8.01 22.73 -1.80
CA ASN A 113 -9.31 22.03 -1.90
C ASN A 113 -10.02 22.28 -3.24
N THR A 114 -9.94 23.49 -3.79
CA THR A 114 -10.70 23.87 -4.99
C THR A 114 -10.24 23.11 -6.24
N PRO A 115 -11.12 22.45 -7.04
CA PRO A 115 -10.73 21.86 -8.33
C PRO A 115 -10.09 22.92 -9.24
N PRO A 116 -9.07 22.57 -10.05
CA PRO A 116 -8.46 23.55 -10.95
C PRO A 116 -9.52 24.05 -11.92
N SER A 117 -10.02 25.26 -11.70
CA SER A 117 -10.77 25.98 -12.72
C SER A 117 -9.74 26.33 -13.79
N HIS A 118 -9.87 25.70 -14.96
CA HIS A 118 -9.11 25.94 -16.18
C HIS A 118 -8.17 27.16 -16.13
N ARG A 119 -6.90 26.97 -15.70
CA ARG A 119 -5.85 27.89 -16.12
C ARG A 119 -5.58 27.61 -17.59
N SER A 120 -6.06 28.52 -18.43
CA SER A 120 -5.79 28.57 -19.86
C SER A 120 -4.28 28.54 -20.11
N PHE A 121 -3.75 27.37 -20.43
CA PHE A 121 -2.44 27.26 -21.06
C PHE A 121 -2.58 27.80 -22.48
N THR A 122 -2.14 29.05 -22.68
CA THR A 122 -1.83 29.55 -24.02
C THR A 122 -0.42 29.08 -24.37
N PRO A 123 -0.23 28.21 -25.39
CA PRO A 123 1.10 27.85 -25.82
C PRO A 123 1.64 29.01 -26.67
N LYS A 124 2.59 29.80 -26.13
CA LYS A 124 3.46 30.62 -26.96
C LYS A 124 4.54 29.73 -27.56
N SER A 125 4.25 29.16 -28.73
CA SER A 125 5.29 28.65 -29.62
C SER A 125 6.01 29.84 -30.24
N GLN A 126 7.27 30.05 -29.87
CA GLN A 126 8.21 30.79 -30.69
C GLN A 126 9.24 29.80 -31.21
N PHE A 127 9.08 29.44 -32.49
CA PHE A 127 10.15 28.86 -33.29
C PHE A 127 11.26 29.89 -33.45
N THR A 128 12.48 29.56 -33.02
CA THR A 128 13.70 30.16 -33.55
C THR A 128 14.61 29.04 -34.07
N THR A 129 14.80 29.06 -35.38
CA THR A 129 15.75 28.25 -36.13
C THR A 129 17.14 28.86 -36.01
N SER A 130 18.11 28.11 -35.46
CA SER A 130 19.54 28.36 -35.68
C SER A 130 20.31 27.05 -35.62
N SER A 131 20.85 26.64 -36.76
CA SER A 131 21.73 25.49 -36.95
C SER A 131 23.17 25.86 -36.62
N SER A 132 23.84 25.03 -35.81
CA SER A 132 25.23 24.57 -36.06
C SER A 132 25.70 23.59 -34.97
N HIS A 133 26.04 22.36 -35.39
CA HIS A 133 27.12 21.45 -34.91
C HIS A 133 27.45 21.40 -33.40
N THR A 134 27.51 20.28 -32.67
CA THR A 134 27.84 18.88 -33.01
C THR A 134 27.62 17.99 -31.77
N SER A 135 27.17 16.75 -32.01
CA SER A 135 27.46 15.50 -31.27
C SER A 135 26.90 15.28 -29.85
N ARG A 136 26.13 14.17 -29.76
CA ARG A 136 25.86 13.27 -28.62
C ARG A 136 24.65 13.57 -27.73
N ILE A 137 23.50 12.98 -28.09
CA ILE A 137 22.92 11.76 -27.50
C ILE A 137 21.52 11.65 -28.10
N ALA A 138 21.28 10.57 -28.86
CA ALA A 138 19.97 10.29 -29.43
C ALA A 138 18.93 10.10 -28.31
N ASP A 139 17.74 10.64 -28.59
CA ASP A 139 16.47 10.43 -27.92
C ASP A 139 16.39 9.10 -27.15
N ARG A 140 16.56 9.17 -25.83
CA ARG A 140 16.11 8.09 -24.95
C ARG A 140 14.66 8.36 -24.60
N VAL A 141 13.76 7.77 -25.38
CA VAL A 141 12.43 7.41 -24.91
C VAL A 141 12.62 6.73 -23.55
N ILE A 142 12.18 7.37 -22.47
CA ILE A 142 12.22 6.79 -21.13
C ILE A 142 11.10 5.76 -21.07
N ASN A 143 11.39 4.56 -21.57
CA ASN A 143 10.70 3.35 -21.14
C ASN A 143 11.32 2.98 -19.79
N SER A 144 10.81 3.55 -18.69
CA SER A 144 11.15 3.11 -17.34
C SER A 144 10.45 1.77 -17.08
N THR A 145 10.96 0.71 -17.69
CA THR A 145 10.59 -0.65 -17.31
C THR A 145 11.33 -0.97 -16.01
N LEU A 146 10.61 -1.47 -14.99
CA LEU A 146 11.13 -1.88 -13.68
C LEU A 146 12.36 -2.81 -13.74
N SER A 147 12.64 -3.42 -14.90
CA SER A 147 13.82 -4.26 -15.16
C SER A 147 15.15 -3.49 -15.15
N GLY A 148 15.15 -2.17 -15.36
CA GLY A 148 16.37 -1.36 -15.46
C GLY A 148 16.79 -0.61 -14.20
N GLN A 149 15.89 -0.45 -13.22
CA GLN A 149 16.15 0.33 -11.99
C GLN A 149 16.56 -0.52 -10.78
N ALA A 150 16.55 -1.85 -10.92
CA ALA A 150 16.85 -2.79 -9.84
C ALA A 150 18.34 -2.88 -9.45
N ASN A 151 19.23 -2.13 -10.10
CA ASN A 151 20.68 -2.17 -9.83
C ASN A 151 21.21 -0.94 -9.07
N SER A 152 20.32 -0.15 -8.46
CA SER A 152 20.73 0.95 -7.58
C SER A 152 19.92 0.88 -6.31
N SER A 153 20.51 1.29 -5.19
CA SER A 153 19.92 1.35 -3.85
C SER A 153 18.76 2.38 -3.78
N SER A 154 17.74 2.22 -4.61
CA SER A 154 16.59 3.10 -4.73
C SER A 154 15.73 3.00 -3.48
N ASN A 155 15.34 4.14 -2.93
CA ASN A 155 14.55 4.23 -1.72
C ASN A 155 13.18 3.57 -1.94
N VAL A 156 12.62 2.88 -0.95
CA VAL A 156 11.30 2.19 -1.06
C VAL A 156 10.21 3.13 -1.57
N SER A 157 10.31 4.42 -1.23
CA SER A 157 9.41 5.45 -1.74
C SER A 157 9.43 5.58 -3.26
N ASP A 158 10.60 5.47 -3.89
CA ASP A 158 10.77 5.74 -5.31
C ASP A 158 10.21 4.59 -6.15
N ILE A 159 10.34 3.37 -5.63
CA ILE A 159 9.74 2.16 -6.21
C ILE A 159 8.21 2.21 -6.11
N LEU A 160 7.66 2.60 -4.94
CA LEU A 160 6.21 2.72 -4.78
C LEU A 160 5.62 3.81 -5.68
N THR A 161 6.31 4.95 -5.86
CA THR A 161 5.87 6.00 -6.78
C THR A 161 5.89 5.51 -8.23
N ALA A 162 6.93 4.80 -8.66
CA ALA A 162 7.00 4.21 -10.00
C ALA A 162 5.86 3.20 -10.22
N LEU A 163 5.65 2.28 -9.28
CA LEU A 163 4.57 1.29 -9.35
C LEU A 163 3.18 1.92 -9.35
N GLN A 164 2.99 2.99 -8.57
CA GLN A 164 1.72 3.73 -8.58
C GLN A 164 1.44 4.35 -9.95
N GLN A 165 2.47 4.82 -10.66
CA GLN A 165 2.32 5.33 -12.02
C GLN A 165 2.08 4.21 -13.03
N GLU A 166 2.83 3.11 -12.96
CA GLU A 166 2.69 1.95 -13.84
C GLU A 166 1.31 1.30 -13.71
N LEU A 167 0.83 1.11 -12.49
CA LEU A 167 -0.46 0.44 -12.18
C LEU A 167 -1.65 1.41 -12.21
N LYS A 168 -1.43 2.67 -12.56
CA LYS A 168 -2.49 3.68 -12.61
C LYS A 168 -3.58 3.23 -13.59
N ASN A 169 -4.81 3.12 -13.09
CA ASN A 169 -5.98 2.63 -13.84
C ASN A 169 -5.90 1.16 -14.29
N LEU A 170 -4.93 0.39 -13.79
CA LEU A 170 -4.76 -1.05 -14.09
C LEU A 170 -5.05 -1.94 -12.87
N MET A 171 -5.54 -1.32 -11.78
CA MET A 171 -5.94 -2.00 -10.55
C MET A 171 -7.45 -1.86 -10.40
N PHE A 172 -8.19 -2.92 -10.74
CA PHE A 172 -9.64 -2.95 -10.60
C PHE A 172 -10.00 -3.51 -9.24
N THR A 173 -10.83 -2.81 -8.47
CA THR A 173 -11.33 -3.30 -7.17
C THR A 173 -12.78 -3.72 -7.28
N ASP A 174 -13.24 -4.49 -6.30
CA ASP A 174 -14.66 -4.83 -6.13
C ASP A 174 -15.23 -5.60 -7.33
N VAL A 175 -14.41 -6.45 -7.93
CA VAL A 175 -14.83 -7.33 -9.01
C VAL A 175 -15.82 -8.36 -8.46
N PRO A 176 -17.10 -8.32 -8.86
CA PRO A 176 -18.13 -9.18 -8.28
C PRO A 176 -17.87 -10.65 -8.55
N GLY A 177 -18.08 -11.50 -7.55
CA GLY A 177 -17.99 -12.96 -7.69
C GLY A 177 -16.57 -13.51 -7.85
N LEU A 178 -15.52 -12.69 -7.75
CA LEU A 178 -14.14 -13.15 -7.87
C LEU A 178 -13.77 -14.21 -6.81
N LEU A 179 -14.22 -14.03 -5.56
CA LEU A 179 -13.98 -14.99 -4.47
C LEU A 179 -14.63 -16.35 -4.77
N ASP A 180 -15.87 -16.33 -5.24
CA ASP A 180 -16.63 -17.54 -5.59
C ASP A 180 -15.99 -18.24 -6.79
N HIS A 181 -15.53 -17.49 -7.79
CA HIS A 181 -14.84 -18.03 -8.95
C HIS A 181 -13.56 -18.77 -8.54
N ILE A 182 -12.69 -18.16 -7.71
CA ILE A 182 -11.48 -18.83 -7.22
C ILE A 182 -11.84 -20.10 -6.44
N THR A 183 -12.89 -20.03 -5.62
CA THR A 183 -13.34 -21.20 -4.84
C THR A 183 -13.79 -22.35 -5.74
N GLN A 184 -14.46 -22.04 -6.85
CA GLN A 184 -14.91 -23.03 -7.83
C GLN A 184 -13.76 -23.67 -8.63
N LEU A 185 -12.57 -23.06 -8.69
CA LEU A 185 -11.42 -23.66 -9.39
C LEU A 185 -10.89 -24.93 -8.69
N HIS A 186 -11.12 -25.07 -7.38
CA HIS A 186 -10.71 -26.25 -6.61
C HIS A 186 -11.73 -27.39 -6.78
N THR A 187 -11.75 -27.98 -7.98
CA THR A 187 -12.55 -29.17 -8.29
C THR A 187 -11.74 -30.46 -8.10
N LYS A 188 -12.43 -31.60 -8.03
CA LYS A 188 -11.83 -32.94 -7.97
C LYS A 188 -10.72 -33.19 -9.00
N SER A 189 -10.89 -32.67 -10.21
CA SER A 189 -9.95 -32.87 -11.31
C SER A 189 -8.65 -32.08 -11.17
N ASN A 190 -8.62 -31.06 -10.31
CA ASN A 190 -7.49 -30.16 -10.18
C ASN A 190 -6.76 -30.33 -8.83
N SER A 191 -7.34 -31.02 -7.85
CA SER A 191 -6.75 -31.16 -6.51
C SER A 191 -5.55 -32.11 -6.51
N LEU A 192 -4.47 -31.74 -5.81
CA LEU A 192 -3.30 -32.60 -5.56
C LEU A 192 -3.33 -33.27 -4.17
N LEU A 193 -4.50 -33.28 -3.52
CA LEU A 193 -4.73 -34.09 -2.32
C LEU A 193 -4.66 -35.59 -2.67
N LEU A 194 -4.12 -36.40 -1.75
CA LEU A 194 -4.03 -37.85 -1.95
C LEU A 194 -5.41 -38.48 -2.17
N ASP A 195 -6.41 -38.03 -1.40
CA ASP A 195 -7.82 -38.32 -1.58
C ASP A 195 -8.57 -37.00 -1.76
N TYR A 196 -9.41 -36.88 -2.80
CA TYR A 196 -10.21 -35.66 -2.97
C TYR A 196 -11.23 -35.52 -1.84
N VAL A 197 -11.14 -34.40 -1.14
CA VAL A 197 -12.08 -33.99 -0.10
C VAL A 197 -12.55 -32.58 -0.43
N ASP A 198 -13.85 -32.35 -0.31
CA ASP A 198 -14.42 -31.01 -0.42
C ASP A 198 -13.82 -30.05 0.62
N LEU A 199 -13.62 -28.78 0.24
CA LEU A 199 -12.93 -27.79 1.09
C LEU A 199 -13.65 -27.56 2.42
N ALA A 200 -14.98 -27.51 2.43
CA ALA A 200 -15.73 -27.36 3.67
C ALA A 200 -15.54 -28.59 4.57
N SER A 201 -15.45 -29.78 3.97
CA SER A 201 -15.15 -31.02 4.69
C SER A 201 -13.74 -31.07 5.26
N LEU A 202 -12.76 -30.38 4.66
CA LEU A 202 -11.42 -30.21 5.23
C LEU A 202 -11.41 -29.32 6.48
N LEU A 203 -12.37 -28.38 6.59
CA LEU A 203 -12.48 -27.48 7.74
C LEU A 203 -13.30 -28.07 8.90
N LYS A 204 -14.18 -29.04 8.65
CA LYS A 204 -15.02 -29.68 9.70
C LYS A 204 -14.23 -30.16 10.93
N PRO A 205 -13.09 -30.86 10.80
CA PRO A 205 -12.31 -31.29 11.96
C PRO A 205 -11.81 -30.13 12.84
N HIS A 206 -11.76 -28.91 12.29
CA HIS A 206 -11.26 -27.72 12.95
C HIS A 206 -12.39 -26.81 13.49
N GLU A 207 -13.66 -27.21 13.38
CA GLU A 207 -14.81 -26.36 13.73
C GLU A 207 -14.76 -25.83 15.17
N SER A 208 -14.34 -26.65 16.13
CA SER A 208 -14.15 -26.20 17.53
C SER A 208 -13.10 -25.09 17.62
N PHE A 209 -11.97 -25.23 16.94
CA PHE A 209 -10.90 -24.23 16.99
C PHE A 209 -11.24 -22.96 16.19
N ILE A 210 -11.98 -23.11 15.08
CA ILE A 210 -12.55 -22.00 14.30
C ILE A 210 -13.51 -21.19 15.19
N ASN A 211 -14.42 -21.86 15.90
CA ASN A 211 -15.36 -21.21 16.81
C ASN A 211 -14.64 -20.48 17.95
N GLN A 212 -13.68 -21.14 18.61
CA GLN A 212 -12.86 -20.51 19.64
C GLN A 212 -12.10 -19.29 19.12
N THR A 213 -11.55 -19.38 17.90
CA THR A 213 -10.85 -18.25 17.28
C THR A 213 -11.82 -17.12 16.95
N PHE A 214 -13.01 -17.42 16.43
CA PHE A 214 -14.03 -16.41 16.16
C PHE A 214 -14.50 -15.71 17.44
N ASP A 215 -14.65 -16.43 18.55
CA ASP A 215 -15.15 -15.86 19.80
C ASP A 215 -14.09 -15.03 20.56
N LYS A 216 -12.81 -15.15 20.21
CA LYS A 216 -11.75 -14.29 20.74
C LYS A 216 -11.99 -12.83 20.36
N ARG A 217 -11.86 -11.95 21.36
CA ARG A 217 -11.91 -10.50 21.19
C ARG A 217 -10.58 -10.01 20.62
N LEU A 218 -10.60 -9.27 19.52
CA LEU A 218 -9.46 -8.47 19.09
C LEU A 218 -9.36 -7.22 19.98
N ALA A 219 -8.16 -6.92 20.47
CA ALA A 219 -7.92 -5.72 21.26
C ALA A 219 -8.05 -4.46 20.39
N ASP A 220 -7.50 -4.51 19.18
CA ASP A 220 -7.58 -3.49 18.14
C ASP A 220 -7.47 -4.14 16.74
N THR A 221 -7.49 -3.31 15.69
CA THR A 221 -7.30 -3.74 14.31
C THR A 221 -5.87 -3.53 13.80
N SER A 222 -4.88 -3.49 14.71
CA SER A 222 -3.48 -3.41 14.32
C SER A 222 -3.02 -4.72 13.67
N GLU A 223 -1.99 -4.63 12.83
CA GLU A 223 -1.32 -5.77 12.20
C GLU A 223 -0.96 -6.86 13.23
N SER A 224 -0.29 -6.49 14.33
CA SER A 224 0.12 -7.45 15.37
C SER A 224 -1.09 -8.16 15.99
N SER A 225 -2.13 -7.42 16.38
CA SER A 225 -3.35 -7.99 16.96
C SER A 225 -4.06 -8.94 16.00
N VAL A 226 -4.14 -8.58 14.72
CA VAL A 226 -4.77 -9.42 13.68
C VAL A 226 -3.96 -10.69 13.44
N LEU A 227 -2.63 -10.59 13.35
CA LEU A 227 -1.74 -11.75 13.19
C LEU A 227 -1.80 -12.68 14.40
N GLU A 228 -1.69 -12.15 15.62
CA GLU A 228 -1.81 -12.92 16.86
C GLU A 228 -3.15 -13.66 16.95
N TRP A 229 -4.20 -13.05 16.42
CA TRP A 229 -5.53 -13.65 16.36
C TRP A 229 -5.64 -14.79 15.33
N ILE A 230 -5.22 -14.57 14.08
CA ILE A 230 -5.51 -15.49 12.98
C ILE A 230 -4.41 -16.54 12.72
N THR A 231 -3.14 -16.21 12.95
CA THR A 231 -2.00 -17.10 12.64
C THR A 231 -2.11 -18.46 13.32
N PRO A 232 -2.43 -18.59 14.62
CA PRO A 232 -2.50 -19.91 15.27
C PRO A 232 -3.51 -20.86 14.61
N LEU A 233 -4.63 -20.32 14.11
CA LEU A 233 -5.62 -21.11 13.39
C LEU A 233 -5.10 -21.56 12.03
N LEU A 234 -4.46 -20.66 11.27
CA LEU A 234 -3.92 -20.98 9.94
C LEU A 234 -2.74 -21.94 10.00
N GLU A 235 -1.88 -21.85 11.02
CA GLU A 235 -0.79 -22.80 11.26
C GLU A 235 -1.31 -24.18 11.65
N HIS A 236 -2.38 -24.24 12.46
CA HIS A 236 -3.03 -25.50 12.82
C HIS A 236 -3.65 -26.19 11.60
N ILE A 237 -4.37 -25.43 10.76
CA ILE A 237 -4.94 -25.95 9.51
C ILE A 237 -3.81 -26.42 8.58
N SER A 238 -2.76 -25.61 8.41
CA SER A 238 -1.58 -25.96 7.60
C SER A 238 -0.98 -27.31 8.05
N SER A 239 -0.76 -27.46 9.36
CA SER A 239 -0.18 -28.68 9.95
C SER A 239 -1.06 -29.92 9.73
N SER A 240 -2.38 -29.76 9.82
CA SER A 240 -3.32 -30.87 9.60
C SER A 240 -3.29 -31.39 8.16
N LEU A 241 -3.13 -30.48 7.19
CA LEU A 241 -3.09 -30.81 5.77
C LEU A 241 -1.81 -31.58 5.35
N GLU A 242 -0.73 -31.51 6.12
CA GLU A 242 0.56 -32.11 5.76
C GLU A 242 0.52 -33.62 5.57
N SER A 243 -0.32 -34.32 6.34
CA SER A 243 -0.50 -35.76 6.22
C SER A 243 -1.24 -36.16 4.94
N LYS A 244 -1.97 -35.22 4.34
CA LYS A 244 -2.81 -35.42 3.14
C LYS A 244 -2.14 -34.96 1.85
N ILE A 245 -0.94 -34.38 1.94
CA ILE A 245 -0.19 -33.80 0.83
C ILE A 245 1.21 -34.39 0.78
N SER A 246 1.65 -34.78 -0.43
CA SER A 246 3.02 -35.24 -0.67
C SER A 246 4.05 -34.21 -0.19
N ALA A 247 5.13 -34.66 0.43
CA ALA A 247 6.15 -33.80 1.05
C ALA A 247 6.63 -32.66 0.13
N ARG A 248 6.83 -32.93 -1.16
CA ARG A 248 7.28 -31.95 -2.17
C ARG A 248 6.30 -30.81 -2.45
N HIS A 249 5.03 -30.94 -2.06
CA HIS A 249 3.99 -29.94 -2.32
C HIS A 249 3.39 -29.39 -1.02
N ARG A 250 3.97 -29.68 0.14
CA ARG A 250 3.48 -29.15 1.42
C ARG A 250 3.67 -27.65 1.46
N ARG A 251 2.60 -26.95 1.81
CA ARG A 251 2.57 -25.49 1.95
C ARG A 251 2.22 -25.13 3.38
N THR A 252 2.66 -23.97 3.82
CA THR A 252 2.39 -23.46 5.17
C THR A 252 2.06 -21.99 5.12
N TRP A 253 1.19 -21.56 6.02
CA TRP A 253 1.13 -20.16 6.46
C TRP A 253 2.39 -19.83 7.25
N ARG A 254 2.88 -18.60 7.10
CA ARG A 254 3.95 -18.04 7.91
C ARG A 254 3.72 -16.55 8.09
N SER A 255 3.55 -16.10 9.33
CA SER A 255 3.61 -14.68 9.67
C SER A 255 4.97 -14.37 10.26
N GLN A 256 5.78 -13.58 9.56
CA GLN A 256 7.09 -13.13 10.05
C GLN A 256 7.30 -11.65 9.71
N PRO A 257 6.52 -10.75 10.34
CA PRO A 257 6.55 -9.31 10.05
C PRO A 257 7.93 -8.65 10.27
N ASN A 258 8.89 -9.36 10.87
CA ASN A 258 10.23 -8.84 11.18
C ASN A 258 11.40 -9.67 10.60
N LYS A 259 11.14 -10.71 9.78
CA LYS A 259 12.21 -11.52 9.18
C LYS A 259 12.30 -11.23 7.68
N ASN A 260 13.51 -10.93 7.21
CA ASN A 260 13.74 -10.73 5.78
C ASN A 260 13.51 -12.05 5.03
N VAL A 261 12.88 -11.96 3.86
CA VAL A 261 12.81 -13.06 2.90
C VAL A 261 14.19 -13.21 2.25
N GLU A 262 14.68 -14.45 2.13
CA GLU A 262 15.96 -14.72 1.46
C GLU A 262 15.82 -14.49 -0.05
N GLY A 263 16.84 -13.92 -0.68
CA GLY A 263 16.84 -13.64 -2.13
C GLY A 263 16.31 -12.26 -2.53
N THR A 264 15.89 -11.41 -1.59
CA THR A 264 15.60 -9.99 -1.85
C THR A 264 16.75 -9.09 -1.42
N GLU A 265 17.23 -8.20 -2.30
CA GLU A 265 18.16 -7.13 -1.93
C GLU A 265 17.40 -6.01 -1.17
N GLY A 266 17.21 -6.18 0.15
CA GLY A 266 16.62 -5.16 1.02
C GLY A 266 15.88 -5.71 2.25
N GLN A 267 15.64 -4.84 3.25
CA GLN A 267 14.87 -5.10 4.47
C GLN A 267 13.35 -5.22 4.22
N ARG A 268 12.91 -5.97 3.20
CA ARG A 268 11.49 -5.99 2.84
C ARG A 268 10.76 -7.05 3.66
N ARG A 269 9.81 -6.57 4.48
CA ARG A 269 9.04 -7.32 5.46
C ARG A 269 7.64 -7.54 4.88
N LEU A 270 7.28 -8.78 4.58
CA LEU A 270 5.87 -9.12 4.43
C LEU A 270 5.33 -9.52 5.79
N ASP A 271 4.08 -9.18 6.03
CA ASP A 271 3.43 -9.49 7.30
C ASP A 271 3.12 -10.99 7.38
N ALA A 272 2.66 -11.57 6.27
CA ALA A 272 2.53 -13.01 6.13
C ALA A 272 2.66 -13.53 4.69
N VAL A 273 2.89 -14.84 4.57
CA VAL A 273 2.99 -15.55 3.30
C VAL A 273 2.41 -16.96 3.39
N ILE A 274 1.97 -17.48 2.25
CA ILE A 274 1.87 -18.92 1.99
C ILE A 274 3.06 -19.32 1.12
N THR A 275 3.82 -20.31 1.58
CA THR A 275 5.06 -20.77 0.94
C THR A 275 5.18 -22.29 1.09
N TYR A 276 6.11 -22.91 0.37
CA TYR A 276 6.47 -24.30 0.63
C TYR A 276 7.07 -24.45 2.04
N LYS A 277 6.65 -25.48 2.78
CA LYS A 277 6.89 -25.62 4.22
C LYS A 277 8.35 -25.41 4.65
N ASP A 278 9.27 -26.07 3.95
CA ASP A 278 10.70 -26.10 4.31
C ASP A 278 11.53 -25.01 3.61
N LYS A 279 10.87 -23.98 3.05
CA LYS A 279 11.52 -22.96 2.22
C LYS A 279 11.20 -21.55 2.71
N ASN A 280 12.16 -20.63 2.54
CA ASN A 280 12.04 -19.23 2.99
C ASN A 280 12.58 -18.22 1.96
N ASP A 281 12.75 -18.66 0.72
CA ASP A 281 13.23 -17.86 -0.39
C ASP A 281 12.04 -17.30 -1.18
N ILE A 282 12.18 -16.10 -1.73
CA ILE A 282 11.17 -15.46 -2.56
C ILE A 282 10.73 -16.31 -3.75
N LYS A 283 11.63 -17.14 -4.30
CA LYS A 283 11.30 -18.08 -5.38
C LYS A 283 10.28 -19.16 -4.97
N ASP A 284 10.07 -19.35 -3.68
CA ASP A 284 9.19 -20.37 -3.12
C ASP A 284 7.89 -19.81 -2.55
N ILE A 285 7.71 -18.49 -2.59
CA ILE A 285 6.51 -17.81 -2.09
C ILE A 285 5.38 -17.92 -3.11
N LEU A 286 4.25 -18.44 -2.62
CA LEU A 286 3.07 -18.75 -3.43
C LEU A 286 2.02 -17.67 -3.28
N VAL A 287 1.76 -17.19 -2.08
CA VAL A 287 0.75 -16.14 -1.85
C VAL A 287 1.31 -15.13 -0.86
N PRO A 288 1.63 -13.91 -1.27
CA PRO A 288 1.96 -12.82 -0.35
C PRO A 288 0.70 -12.28 0.33
N VAL A 289 0.86 -11.85 1.58
CA VAL A 289 -0.20 -11.21 2.37
C VAL A 289 0.34 -9.92 2.98
N GLU A 290 -0.34 -8.83 2.68
CA GLU A 290 -0.07 -7.51 3.23
C GLU A 290 -1.17 -7.15 4.23
N LEU A 291 -0.80 -6.84 5.45
CA LEU A 291 -1.66 -6.29 6.47
C LEU A 291 -1.42 -4.78 6.55
N THR A 292 -2.45 -4.02 6.91
CA THR A 292 -2.26 -2.60 7.17
C THR A 292 -3.15 -2.14 8.31
N GLN A 293 -2.67 -1.12 9.04
CA GLN A 293 -3.43 -0.47 10.11
C GLN A 293 -4.44 0.55 9.58
N ARG A 294 -4.41 0.91 8.28
CA ARG A 294 -5.22 2.00 7.72
C ARG A 294 -6.51 1.50 7.08
N LYS A 295 -7.51 2.40 7.03
CA LYS A 295 -8.83 2.16 6.43
C LYS A 295 -8.67 1.63 4.99
N PRO A 296 -9.55 0.73 4.53
CA PRO A 296 -9.49 0.05 3.22
C PRO A 296 -9.52 0.98 1.99
N ARG A 297 -9.80 2.28 2.20
CA ARG A 297 -9.85 3.31 1.15
C ARG A 297 -8.45 3.79 0.72
N ASP A 298 -7.41 3.45 1.49
CA ASP A 298 -6.05 3.83 1.18
C ASP A 298 -5.42 2.83 0.20
N SER A 299 -5.19 3.29 -1.04
CA SER A 299 -4.44 2.63 -2.13
C SER A 299 -3.07 2.05 -1.77
N ASN A 300 -2.59 2.25 -0.54
CA ASN A 300 -1.24 1.90 -0.11
C ASN A 300 -1.04 0.39 0.10
N ALA A 301 -2.00 -0.34 0.68
CA ALA A 301 -1.82 -1.79 0.92
C ALA A 301 -1.74 -2.60 -0.38
N ALA A 302 -2.56 -2.26 -1.37
CA ALA A 302 -2.51 -2.89 -2.68
C ALA A 302 -1.20 -2.58 -3.41
N LEU A 303 -0.67 -1.37 -3.28
CA LEU A 303 0.62 -0.97 -3.85
C LEU A 303 1.81 -1.64 -3.13
N CYS A 304 1.77 -1.76 -1.80
CA CYS A 304 2.75 -2.53 -1.04
C CYS A 304 2.76 -4.00 -1.49
N LEU A 305 1.57 -4.61 -1.61
CA LEU A 305 1.43 -5.96 -2.13
C LEU A 305 1.94 -6.09 -3.57
N ALA A 306 1.64 -5.12 -4.43
CA ALA A 306 2.10 -5.09 -5.83
C ALA A 306 3.62 -5.02 -5.93
N ASN A 307 4.27 -4.19 -5.10
CA ASN A 307 5.72 -4.12 -5.02
C ASN A 307 6.34 -5.48 -4.69
N TYR A 308 5.73 -6.21 -3.76
CA TYR A 308 6.18 -7.56 -3.46
C TYR A 308 5.94 -8.53 -4.63
N VAL A 309 4.79 -8.45 -5.27
CA VAL A 309 4.46 -9.25 -6.45
C VAL A 309 5.49 -9.05 -7.58
N CYS A 310 6.00 -7.83 -7.78
CA CYS A 310 7.08 -7.58 -8.74
C CYS A 310 8.34 -8.39 -8.42
N GLU A 311 8.71 -8.49 -7.14
CA GLU A 311 9.85 -9.31 -6.71
C GLU A 311 9.57 -10.81 -6.89
N VAL A 312 8.34 -11.27 -6.66
CA VAL A 312 7.92 -12.65 -6.97
C VAL A 312 8.05 -12.95 -8.46
N PHE A 313 7.61 -12.04 -9.34
CA PHE A 313 7.75 -12.24 -10.79
C PHE A 313 9.21 -12.26 -11.24
N LYS A 314 10.09 -11.47 -10.61
CA LYS A 314 11.54 -11.52 -10.87
C LYS A 314 12.14 -12.87 -10.47
N ALA A 315 11.77 -13.37 -9.30
CA ALA A 315 12.26 -14.65 -8.78
C ALA A 315 11.63 -15.87 -9.47
N GLN A 316 10.43 -15.72 -10.03
CA GLN A 316 9.65 -16.77 -10.68
C GLN A 316 9.26 -16.33 -12.12
N PRO A 317 10.20 -16.24 -13.07
CA PRO A 317 9.98 -15.62 -14.38
C PRO A 317 8.98 -16.38 -15.27
N THR A 318 8.69 -17.65 -14.99
CA THR A 318 7.67 -18.44 -15.71
C THR A 318 6.26 -18.28 -15.14
N ARG A 319 6.12 -17.63 -13.98
CA ARG A 319 4.84 -17.44 -13.33
C ARG A 319 3.99 -16.41 -14.08
N SER A 320 2.78 -16.83 -14.47
CA SER A 320 1.87 -16.01 -15.28
C SER A 320 1.06 -15.01 -14.45
N TYR A 321 0.71 -15.38 -13.22
CA TYR A 321 -0.03 -14.54 -12.28
C TYR A 321 0.38 -14.82 -10.82
N VAL A 322 0.16 -13.86 -9.94
CA VAL A 322 0.35 -13.98 -8.50
C VAL A 322 -0.97 -13.65 -7.81
N VAL A 323 -1.45 -14.57 -6.99
CA VAL A 323 -2.57 -14.28 -6.08
C VAL A 323 -1.99 -13.80 -4.77
N GLY A 324 -2.58 -12.77 -4.18
CA GLY A 324 -2.21 -12.23 -2.88
C GLY A 324 -3.42 -11.76 -2.09
N PHE A 325 -3.20 -11.41 -0.83
CA PHE A 325 -4.24 -10.86 0.04
C PHE A 325 -3.80 -9.50 0.59
N THR A 326 -4.75 -8.57 0.67
CA THR A 326 -4.63 -7.43 1.58
C THR A 326 -5.60 -7.63 2.74
N LEU A 327 -5.15 -7.39 3.96
CA LEU A 327 -5.96 -7.52 5.17
C LEU A 327 -5.82 -6.26 6.06
N PRO A 328 -6.38 -5.10 5.64
CA PRO A 328 -6.55 -3.92 6.50
C PRO A 328 -7.44 -4.22 7.71
N GLY A 329 -6.86 -4.39 8.89
CA GLY A 329 -7.61 -4.81 10.07
C GLY A 329 -8.28 -6.18 9.88
N THR A 330 -9.61 -6.24 9.95
CA THR A 330 -10.38 -7.47 9.69
C THR A 330 -10.98 -7.52 8.27
N LEU A 331 -10.72 -6.52 7.43
CA LEU A 331 -11.24 -6.48 6.07
C LEU A 331 -10.25 -7.16 5.13
N MET A 332 -10.66 -8.25 4.51
CA MET A 332 -9.87 -9.00 3.54
C MET A 332 -10.27 -8.64 2.12
N ARG A 333 -9.27 -8.48 1.24
CA ARG A 333 -9.45 -8.47 -0.21
C ARG A 333 -8.44 -9.43 -0.85
N LEU A 334 -8.96 -10.29 -1.71
CA LEU A 334 -8.19 -11.16 -2.57
C LEU A 334 -7.76 -10.36 -3.81
N TRP A 335 -6.51 -10.50 -4.22
CA TRP A 335 -5.97 -9.90 -5.43
C TRP A 335 -5.39 -10.95 -6.35
N GLN A 336 -5.60 -10.77 -7.65
CA GLN A 336 -4.90 -11.50 -8.69
C GLN A 336 -4.14 -10.49 -9.55
N PHE A 337 -2.83 -10.58 -9.52
CA PHE A 337 -1.90 -9.77 -10.30
C PHE A 337 -1.39 -10.55 -11.51
N ASP A 338 -1.28 -9.87 -12.64
CA ASP A 338 -0.44 -10.31 -13.75
C ASP A 338 0.65 -9.24 -14.02
N ARG A 339 1.31 -9.30 -15.18
CA ARG A 339 2.35 -8.32 -15.55
C ARG A 339 1.79 -6.99 -16.06
N SER A 340 0.47 -6.89 -16.23
CA SER A 340 -0.22 -5.72 -16.80
C SER A 340 -1.07 -5.00 -15.76
N GLY A 341 -1.42 -5.63 -14.64
CA GLY A 341 -2.25 -5.02 -13.61
C GLY A 341 -2.72 -6.00 -12.56
N ALA A 342 -3.83 -5.66 -11.90
CA ALA A 342 -4.49 -6.56 -10.96
C ALA A 342 -6.00 -6.37 -10.92
N ILE A 343 -6.68 -7.46 -10.56
CA ILE A 343 -8.08 -7.46 -10.17
C ILE A 343 -8.20 -7.84 -8.70
N GLY A 344 -9.01 -7.10 -7.97
CA GLY A 344 -9.29 -7.28 -6.55
C GLY A 344 -10.75 -7.63 -6.33
N SER A 345 -11.01 -8.53 -5.38
CA SER A 345 -12.36 -8.91 -5.01
C SER A 345 -13.11 -7.76 -4.31
N GLU A 346 -14.39 -7.98 -4.09
CA GLU A 346 -15.15 -7.29 -3.05
C GLU A 346 -14.46 -7.47 -1.67
N LEU A 347 -14.64 -6.47 -0.79
CA LEU A 347 -14.14 -6.55 0.58
C LEU A 347 -14.97 -7.54 1.41
N LEU A 348 -14.28 -8.36 2.21
CA LEU A 348 -14.88 -9.31 3.13
C LEU A 348 -14.38 -9.04 4.54
N ASP A 349 -15.25 -8.55 5.43
CA ASP A 349 -14.90 -8.48 6.87
C ASP A 349 -14.93 -9.89 7.47
N ILE A 350 -13.75 -10.45 7.74
CA ILE A 350 -13.62 -11.83 8.23
C ILE A 350 -14.03 -11.98 9.69
N LYS A 351 -14.24 -10.87 10.42
CA LYS A 351 -14.71 -10.89 11.81
C LYS A 351 -16.20 -10.58 11.94
N ASN A 352 -16.84 -10.09 10.88
CA ASN A 352 -18.26 -9.73 10.89
C ASN A 352 -19.19 -10.94 11.17
N SER A 353 -18.89 -12.12 10.63
CA SER A 353 -19.68 -13.33 10.88
C SER A 353 -18.84 -14.60 10.77
N LYS A 354 -19.33 -15.69 11.36
CA LYS A 354 -18.69 -17.01 11.21
C LYS A 354 -18.64 -17.42 9.74
N GLU A 355 -19.69 -17.12 8.97
CA GLU A 355 -19.72 -17.40 7.53
C GLU A 355 -18.59 -16.68 6.78
N HIS A 356 -18.32 -15.40 7.11
CA HIS A 356 -17.22 -14.66 6.50
C HIS A 356 -15.87 -15.25 6.86
N LEU A 357 -15.67 -15.63 8.13
CA LEU A 357 -14.45 -16.34 8.53
C LEU A 357 -14.29 -17.66 7.75
N TYR A 358 -15.36 -18.45 7.61
CA TYR A 358 -15.34 -19.67 6.81
C TYR A 358 -14.98 -19.42 5.34
N LYS A 359 -15.54 -18.39 4.71
CA LYS A 359 -15.18 -18.00 3.33
C LYS A 359 -13.68 -17.71 3.20
N PHE A 360 -13.11 -16.95 4.15
CA PHE A 360 -11.67 -16.70 4.19
C PHE A 360 -10.86 -17.98 4.39
N LEU A 361 -11.25 -18.86 5.32
CA LEU A 361 -10.55 -20.12 5.58
C LEU A 361 -10.62 -21.08 4.40
N ILE A 362 -11.72 -21.10 3.65
CA ILE A 362 -11.85 -21.88 2.41
C ILE A 362 -10.81 -21.39 1.39
N LEU A 363 -10.70 -20.08 1.18
CA LEU A 363 -9.72 -19.48 0.26
C LEU A 363 -8.28 -19.80 0.69
N VAL A 364 -7.93 -19.59 1.96
CA VAL A 364 -6.59 -19.93 2.45
C VAL A 364 -6.31 -21.43 2.30
N THR A 365 -7.30 -22.29 2.56
CA THR A 365 -7.19 -23.75 2.40
C THR A 365 -6.92 -24.15 0.95
N ILE A 366 -7.51 -23.45 -0.03
CA ILE A 366 -7.20 -23.63 -1.46
C ILE A 366 -5.73 -23.34 -1.74
N PHE A 367 -5.15 -22.32 -1.12
CA PHE A 367 -3.75 -21.98 -1.34
C PHE A 367 -2.80 -22.88 -0.55
N LEU A 368 -3.21 -23.40 0.60
CA LEU A 368 -2.47 -24.41 1.36
C LEU A 368 -2.55 -25.80 0.72
N SER A 369 -3.64 -26.10 0.01
CA SER A 369 -3.86 -27.38 -0.67
C SER A 369 -3.48 -27.26 -2.15
N PRO A 370 -2.38 -27.86 -2.60
CA PRO A 370 -1.92 -27.70 -3.97
C PRO A 370 -2.99 -28.14 -4.99
N ILE A 371 -3.17 -27.32 -6.01
CA ILE A 371 -3.94 -27.62 -7.23
C ILE A 371 -2.92 -27.88 -8.34
N SER A 372 -3.20 -28.77 -9.30
CA SER A 372 -2.34 -29.02 -10.45
C SER A 372 -2.09 -27.72 -11.23
N GLU A 373 -0.84 -27.25 -11.22
CA GLU A 373 -0.42 -25.97 -11.83
C GLU A 373 -0.68 -25.89 -13.35
N SER A 374 -0.71 -27.05 -14.03
CA SER A 374 -1.02 -27.14 -15.46
C SER A 374 -2.47 -26.76 -15.81
N LEU A 375 -3.42 -26.89 -14.88
CA LEU A 375 -4.84 -26.58 -15.12
C LEU A 375 -5.24 -25.21 -14.53
N ALA A 376 -4.55 -24.75 -13.47
CA ALA A 376 -4.76 -23.41 -12.89
C ALA A 376 -4.32 -22.30 -13.87
N SER A 377 -3.19 -22.49 -14.57
CA SER A 377 -2.71 -21.54 -15.58
C SER A 377 -3.61 -21.43 -16.81
N ILE A 378 -4.31 -22.51 -17.19
CA ILE A 378 -5.17 -22.55 -18.40
C ILE A 378 -6.54 -21.88 -18.16
N ARG A 379 -7.07 -21.89 -16.92
CA ARG A 379 -8.40 -21.34 -16.64
C ARG A 379 -8.41 -19.92 -16.06
N LEU A 380 -7.33 -19.47 -15.41
CA LEU A 380 -7.22 -18.07 -14.95
C LEU A 380 -6.87 -17.08 -16.08
N ALA A 381 -6.25 -17.55 -17.17
CA ALA A 381 -6.03 -16.75 -18.38
C ALA A 381 -7.32 -16.41 -19.15
N LEU A 382 -8.41 -17.16 -18.92
CA LEU A 382 -9.72 -16.92 -19.56
C LEU A 382 -10.48 -15.70 -19.01
N ILE A 383 -10.01 -15.11 -17.89
CA ILE A 383 -10.62 -13.90 -17.31
C ILE A 383 -10.48 -12.68 -18.24
N VAL A 384 -9.47 -12.66 -19.12
CA VAL A 384 -9.22 -11.50 -20.01
C VAL A 384 -9.93 -11.62 -21.37
N THR A 385 -10.58 -12.75 -21.68
CA THR A 385 -11.12 -12.98 -23.05
C THR A 385 -12.60 -13.36 -23.15
N GLY A 386 -13.39 -13.33 -22.06
CA GLY A 386 -14.78 -13.82 -22.11
C GLY A 386 -15.81 -13.01 -21.34
N SER A 387 -16.46 -12.08 -22.05
CA SER A 387 -17.82 -11.54 -21.83
C SER A 387 -18.04 -10.53 -20.69
N LEU A 388 -18.01 -9.24 -21.08
CA LEU A 388 -18.85 -8.16 -20.53
C LEU A 388 -20.33 -8.39 -20.85
#